data_AF-A0A6N3T8K7-F1
#
_entry.id   AF-A0A6N3T8K7-F1
#
_cell.length_a   1.000
_cell.length_b   1.000
_cell.length_c   1.000
_cell.angle_alpha   90.00
_cell.angle_beta   90.00
_cell.angle_gamma   90.00
#
_symmetry.space_group_name_H-M   'P 1'
#
loop_
_entity.id
_entity.type
_entity.pdbx_description
1 polymer ?
#
loop_
_entity_poly.entity_id
_entity_poly.type
_entity_poly.pdbx_seq_one_letter_code
_entity_poly.pdbx_strand_id
1 'polypeptide(L)'
;MSGSTTNTTVSGIALSSLSSTDTLKASDLVFGIFDGKGQFLPQSKIWAGAIDKEGDRVEGALSAAYETTEPEHLVPKSYVDVQGDKIAASVAGAAAAQVTAAQTAAQNAQDAATNATNAASGAANAASTAINAQKGTPNGVVAISTNGHLMLDGQELFGVQNGHLIFVLPLPTSDPGVANAWWNNGGTIYISQG
;
A
#
# COMPACT_ATOMS: atom_id res chain seq x y z
N MET A 1 22.99 -37.79 99.73
CA MET A 1 23.29 -38.86 98.75
C MET A 1 22.36 -38.66 97.57
N SER A 2 22.90 -38.48 96.37
CA SER A 2 22.13 -38.20 95.14
C SER A 2 21.80 -39.50 94.43
N GLY A 3 20.51 -39.76 94.20
CA GLY A 3 20.02 -40.91 93.43
C GLY A 3 20.02 -40.58 91.95
N SER A 4 20.76 -41.37 91.16
CA SER A 4 20.79 -41.26 89.70
C SER A 4 19.60 -42.01 89.10
N THR A 5 18.79 -41.32 88.31
CA THR A 5 17.78 -41.92 87.42
C THR A 5 18.39 -42.15 86.05
N THR A 6 18.39 -43.40 85.57
CA THR A 6 18.82 -43.75 84.21
C THR A 6 17.62 -43.65 83.27
N ASN A 7 17.71 -42.78 82.27
CA ASN A 7 16.72 -42.65 81.20
C ASN A 7 17.14 -43.57 80.04
N THR A 8 16.37 -44.63 79.76
CA THR A 8 16.55 -45.47 78.56
C THR A 8 15.81 -44.84 77.38
N THR A 9 16.55 -44.35 76.38
CA THR A 9 16.01 -43.92 75.09
C THR A 9 15.86 -45.10 74.14
N VAL A 10 14.69 -45.22 73.50
CA VAL A 10 14.42 -46.21 72.45
C VAL A 10 15.27 -45.87 71.22
N SER A 11 16.11 -46.80 70.78
CA SER A 11 16.96 -46.63 69.59
C SER A 11 16.15 -46.83 68.31
N GLY A 12 16.24 -45.87 67.38
CA GLY A 12 15.70 -45.97 66.02
C GLY A 12 16.80 -46.20 64.98
N ILE A 13 16.45 -46.83 63.86
CA ILE A 13 17.37 -47.03 62.72
C ILE A 13 17.64 -45.67 62.07
N ALA A 14 18.90 -45.29 61.94
CA ALA A 14 19.29 -44.04 61.29
C ALA A 14 18.95 -44.11 59.79
N LEU A 15 18.39 -43.03 59.22
CA LEU A 15 18.02 -42.97 57.81
C LEU A 15 19.21 -43.28 56.87
N SER A 16 20.43 -42.96 57.30
CA SER A 16 21.69 -43.25 56.59
C SER A 16 22.08 -44.73 56.57
N SER A 17 21.41 -45.58 57.34
CA SER A 17 21.64 -47.03 57.36
C SER A 17 20.64 -47.81 56.50
N LEU A 18 19.72 -47.12 55.82
CA LEU A 18 18.87 -47.73 54.80
C LEU A 18 19.71 -48.10 53.57
N SER A 19 19.42 -49.26 52.99
CA SER A 19 20.11 -49.77 51.80
C SER A 19 19.92 -48.82 50.61
N SER A 20 21.01 -48.35 50.02
CA SER A 20 20.95 -47.63 48.75
C SER A 20 20.75 -48.60 47.60
N THR A 21 19.91 -48.23 46.64
CA THR A 21 19.75 -48.96 45.37
C THR A 21 20.44 -48.16 44.28
N ASP A 22 21.55 -48.68 43.77
CA ASP A 22 22.41 -47.95 42.81
C ASP A 22 21.82 -47.91 41.39
N THR A 23 20.82 -48.75 41.10
CA THR A 23 20.16 -48.78 39.79
C THR A 23 18.69 -49.12 39.94
N LEU A 24 17.83 -48.15 39.63
CA LEU A 24 16.37 -48.32 39.63
C LEU A 24 15.92 -48.97 38.31
N LYS A 25 14.95 -49.88 38.40
CA LYS A 25 14.27 -50.51 37.26
C LYS A 25 13.11 -49.63 36.77
N ALA A 26 12.70 -49.79 35.52
CA ALA A 26 11.63 -49.00 34.89
C ALA A 26 10.27 -49.04 35.63
N SER A 27 10.03 -50.11 36.40
CA SER A 27 8.86 -50.32 37.26
C SER A 27 8.98 -49.66 38.63
N ASP A 28 10.16 -49.20 39.02
CA ASP A 28 10.40 -48.65 40.33
C ASP A 28 9.70 -47.30 40.46
N LEU A 29 9.04 -47.13 41.60
CA LEU A 29 8.32 -45.91 41.94
C LEU A 29 9.27 -44.97 42.66
N VAL A 30 9.48 -43.79 42.08
CA VAL A 30 10.21 -42.70 42.71
C VAL A 30 9.20 -41.84 43.45
N PHE A 31 9.39 -41.70 44.76
CA PHE A 31 8.62 -40.76 45.56
C PHE A 31 9.14 -39.34 45.35
N GLY A 32 8.28 -38.45 44.87
CA GLY A 32 8.55 -37.02 44.75
C GLY A 32 7.51 -36.21 45.52
N ILE A 33 7.89 -35.02 45.97
CA ILE A 33 6.93 -34.06 46.53
C ILE A 33 6.63 -33.04 45.43
N PHE A 34 5.38 -32.99 45.00
CA PHE A 34 4.87 -32.03 44.02
C PHE A 34 3.70 -31.29 44.67
N ASP A 35 3.72 -29.95 44.64
CA ASP A 35 2.70 -29.10 45.27
C ASP A 35 2.40 -29.45 46.75
N GLY A 36 3.46 -29.72 47.52
CA GLY A 36 3.33 -30.06 48.95
C GLY A 36 2.68 -31.43 49.23
N LYS A 37 2.42 -32.23 48.20
CA LYS A 37 1.85 -33.58 48.29
C LYS A 37 2.86 -34.61 47.81
N GLY A 38 2.93 -35.74 48.52
CA GLY A 38 3.77 -36.87 48.12
C GLY A 38 3.10 -37.67 47.00
N GLN A 39 3.82 -37.91 45.90
CA GLN A 39 3.35 -38.71 44.78
C GLN A 39 4.43 -39.72 44.37
N PHE A 40 4.00 -40.92 43.98
CA PHE A 40 4.87 -41.96 43.43
C PHE A 40 4.76 -41.95 41.90
N LEU A 41 5.88 -41.79 41.21
CA LEU A 41 5.96 -41.80 39.75
C LEU A 41 6.84 -42.95 39.28
N PRO A 42 6.43 -43.74 38.28
CA PRO A 42 7.30 -44.74 37.66
C PRO A 42 8.53 -44.08 37.03
N GLN A 43 9.72 -44.64 37.26
CA GLN A 43 10.98 -44.15 36.70
C GLN A 43 10.91 -43.95 35.17
N SER A 44 10.22 -44.84 34.46
CA SER A 44 10.02 -44.78 33.01
C SER A 44 9.36 -43.48 32.53
N LYS A 45 8.49 -42.87 33.32
CA LYS A 45 7.81 -41.60 32.98
C LYS A 45 8.72 -40.38 33.21
N ILE A 46 9.65 -40.46 34.16
CA ILE A 46 10.57 -39.36 34.52
C ILE A 46 11.61 -39.13 33.42
N TRP A 47 12.19 -40.20 32.87
CA TRP A 47 13.25 -40.08 31.85
C TRP A 47 12.74 -39.89 30.42
N ALA A 48 11.51 -40.30 30.12
CA ALA A 48 10.94 -40.12 28.79
C ALA A 48 10.50 -38.67 28.49
N GLY A 49 10.49 -37.78 29.49
CA GLY A 49 9.85 -36.45 29.35
C GLY A 49 8.36 -36.53 28.99
N ALA A 50 7.78 -37.74 29.05
CA ALA A 50 6.43 -38.07 28.64
C ALA A 50 5.49 -37.99 29.83
N ILE A 51 5.29 -36.77 30.32
CA ILE A 51 4.10 -36.45 31.13
C ILE A 51 2.91 -36.59 30.17
N ASP A 52 1.92 -37.40 30.53
CA ASP A 52 0.73 -37.57 29.71
C ASP A 52 0.04 -36.21 29.50
N LYS A 53 -0.23 -35.86 28.25
CA LYS A 53 -0.82 -34.56 27.88
C LYS A 53 -2.35 -34.51 28.11
N GLU A 54 -2.95 -35.62 28.52
CA GLU A 54 -4.38 -35.69 28.85
C GLU A 54 -4.60 -35.32 30.33
N GLY A 55 -4.93 -34.05 30.58
CA GLY A 55 -5.59 -33.61 31.82
C GLY A 55 -4.69 -33.16 32.98
N ASP A 56 -3.36 -33.32 32.91
CA ASP A 56 -2.47 -32.93 34.00
C ASP A 56 -1.92 -31.51 33.85
N ARG A 57 -1.95 -30.75 34.95
CA ARG A 57 -1.41 -29.39 35.07
C ARG A 57 -0.02 -29.44 35.70
N VAL A 58 0.98 -28.99 34.96
CA VAL A 58 2.33 -28.78 35.49
C VAL A 58 2.46 -27.32 35.92
N GLU A 59 2.79 -27.08 37.19
CA GLU A 59 3.13 -25.75 37.71
C GLU A 59 4.66 -25.64 37.84
N GLY A 60 5.28 -24.76 37.04
CA GLY A 60 6.74 -24.57 36.99
C GLY A 60 7.29 -24.52 35.56
N ALA A 61 8.61 -24.38 35.42
CA ALA A 61 9.27 -24.40 34.12
C ALA A 61 9.58 -25.83 33.68
N LEU A 62 9.20 -26.20 32.46
CA LEU A 62 9.56 -27.46 31.82
C LEU A 62 10.70 -27.21 30.81
N SER A 63 11.81 -27.91 30.99
CA SER A 63 12.93 -27.87 30.04
C SER A 63 12.68 -28.85 28.89
N ALA A 64 12.95 -28.42 27.66
CA ALA A 64 12.83 -29.22 26.46
C ALA A 64 14.09 -29.08 25.59
N ALA A 65 14.42 -30.13 24.84
CA ALA A 65 15.51 -30.09 23.87
C ALA A 65 15.22 -29.07 22.77
N TYR A 66 16.28 -28.42 22.27
CA TYR A 66 16.15 -27.35 21.28
C TYR A 66 15.81 -27.84 19.88
N GLU A 67 16.18 -29.08 19.54
CA GLU A 67 15.94 -29.67 18.21
C GLU A 67 14.64 -30.48 18.20
N THR A 68 13.71 -30.10 17.32
CA THR A 68 12.50 -30.88 17.04
C THR A 68 12.73 -31.80 15.86
N THR A 69 12.53 -33.10 16.05
CA THR A 69 12.49 -34.06 14.93
C THR A 69 11.06 -34.30 14.45
N GLU A 70 10.05 -34.03 15.29
CA GLU A 70 8.64 -34.25 14.98
C GLU A 70 7.76 -33.04 15.36
N PRO A 71 6.61 -32.81 14.68
CA PRO A 71 5.73 -31.66 14.93
C PRO A 71 5.14 -31.57 16.35
N GLU A 72 4.94 -32.70 17.03
CA GLU A 72 4.33 -32.78 18.36
C GLU A 72 5.30 -32.54 19.55
N HIS A 73 6.57 -32.26 19.27
CA HIS A 73 7.58 -32.01 20.31
C HIS A 73 7.33 -30.69 21.05
N LEU A 74 7.52 -30.71 22.37
CA LEU A 74 7.59 -29.48 23.16
C LEU A 74 8.89 -28.74 22.81
N VAL A 75 8.78 -27.43 22.62
CA VAL A 75 9.90 -26.58 22.25
C VAL A 75 10.22 -25.56 23.32
N PRO A 76 11.51 -25.22 23.53
CA PRO A 76 11.86 -24.13 24.42
C PRO A 76 11.42 -22.78 23.83
N LYS A 77 11.20 -21.79 24.69
CA LYS A 77 10.83 -20.43 24.26
C LYS A 77 11.84 -19.81 23.28
N SER A 78 13.14 -20.09 23.44
CA SER A 78 14.18 -19.61 22.51
C SER A 78 13.98 -20.09 21.08
N TYR A 79 13.45 -21.31 20.87
CA TYR A 79 13.12 -21.81 19.54
C TYR A 79 11.97 -21.00 18.93
N VAL A 80 10.90 -20.75 19.70
CA VAL A 80 9.75 -19.96 19.27
C VAL A 80 10.17 -18.53 18.90
N ASP A 81 11.03 -17.91 19.71
CA ASP A 81 11.52 -16.55 19.47
C ASP A 81 12.34 -16.47 18.16
N VAL A 82 13.26 -17.42 17.91
CA VAL A 82 14.03 -17.48 16.66
C VAL A 82 13.14 -17.71 15.43
N GLN A 83 12.11 -18.55 15.53
CA GLN A 83 11.17 -18.74 14.42
C GLN A 83 10.30 -17.49 14.20
N GLY A 84 9.88 -16.83 15.28
CA GLY A 84 9.20 -15.54 15.23
C GLY A 84 10.01 -14.49 14.48
N ASP A 85 11.31 -14.37 14.79
CA ASP A 85 12.21 -13.44 14.10
C ASP A 85 12.37 -13.76 12.61
N LYS A 86 12.49 -15.05 12.25
CA LYS A 86 12.56 -15.49 10.85
C LYS A 86 11.29 -15.16 10.08
N ILE A 87 10.12 -15.38 10.68
CA ILE A 87 8.82 -15.05 10.07
C ILE A 87 8.71 -13.54 9.90
N ALA A 88 9.03 -12.76 10.94
CA ALA A 88 8.99 -11.30 10.88
C ALA A 88 9.91 -10.74 9.79
N ALA A 89 11.14 -11.26 9.68
CA ALA A 89 12.09 -10.89 8.64
C ALA A 89 11.57 -11.24 7.23
N SER A 90 10.97 -12.43 7.06
CA SER A 90 10.38 -12.86 5.79
C SER A 90 9.21 -11.95 5.36
N VAL A 91 8.30 -11.64 6.29
CA VAL A 91 7.15 -10.76 6.04
C VAL A 91 7.62 -9.35 5.70
N ALA A 92 8.59 -8.81 6.44
CA ALA A 92 9.16 -7.50 6.17
C ALA A 92 9.83 -7.43 4.79
N GLY A 93 10.60 -8.46 4.41
CA GLY A 93 11.23 -8.55 3.09
C GLY A 93 10.21 -8.63 1.95
N ALA A 94 9.17 -9.46 2.10
CA ALA A 94 8.10 -9.56 1.12
C ALA A 94 7.30 -8.25 0.98
N ALA A 95 6.97 -7.60 2.09
CA ALA A 95 6.29 -6.31 2.10
C ALA A 95 7.13 -5.22 1.42
N ALA A 96 8.44 -5.16 1.71
CA ALA A 96 9.35 -4.21 1.08
C ALA A 96 9.45 -4.40 -0.45
N ALA A 97 9.47 -5.65 -0.91
CA ALA A 97 9.46 -5.96 -2.35
C ALA A 97 8.16 -5.49 -3.02
N GLN A 98 7.01 -5.73 -2.39
CA GLN A 98 5.71 -5.28 -2.90
C GLN A 98 5.58 -3.75 -2.91
N VAL A 99 6.07 -3.07 -1.87
CA VAL A 99 6.09 -1.60 -1.81
C VAL A 99 6.96 -1.02 -2.93
N THR A 100 8.15 -1.57 -3.14
CA THR A 100 9.04 -1.15 -4.24
C THR A 100 8.36 -1.34 -5.59
N ALA A 101 7.75 -2.51 -5.84
CA ALA A 101 7.04 -2.78 -7.09
C ALA A 101 5.86 -1.82 -7.32
N ALA A 102 5.09 -1.51 -6.27
CA ALA A 102 4.00 -0.55 -6.33
C ALA A 102 4.49 0.88 -6.62
N GLN A 103 5.60 1.29 -6.01
CA GLN A 103 6.23 2.60 -6.27
C GLN A 103 6.72 2.71 -7.72
N THR A 104 7.38 1.68 -8.25
CA THR A 104 7.81 1.65 -9.66
C THR A 104 6.62 1.70 -10.62
N ALA A 105 5.54 0.94 -10.35
CA ALA A 105 4.34 0.98 -11.17
C ALA A 105 3.66 2.37 -11.14
N ALA A 106 3.60 3.01 -9.97
CA ALA A 106 3.06 4.36 -9.83
C ALA A 106 3.89 5.41 -10.59
N GLN A 107 5.23 5.32 -10.53
CA GLN A 107 6.10 6.21 -11.27
C GLN A 107 5.92 6.04 -12.79
N ASN A 108 5.90 4.79 -13.27
CA ASN A 108 5.68 4.51 -14.69
C ASN A 108 4.32 5.07 -15.19
N ALA A 109 3.28 5.00 -14.36
CA ALA A 109 1.97 5.56 -14.69
C ALA A 109 2.00 7.10 -14.76
N GLN A 110 2.71 7.77 -13.85
CA GLN A 110 2.88 9.22 -13.87
C GLN A 110 3.69 9.69 -15.10
N ASP A 111 4.75 8.96 -15.44
CA ASP A 111 5.57 9.25 -16.62
C ASP A 111 4.76 9.09 -17.91
N ALA A 112 3.96 8.02 -18.01
CA ALA A 112 3.07 7.78 -19.13
C ALA A 112 2.01 8.90 -19.29
N ALA A 113 1.39 9.33 -18.18
CA ALA A 113 0.42 10.42 -18.19
C ALA A 113 1.04 11.76 -18.62
N THR A 114 2.26 12.05 -18.15
CA THR A 114 3.03 13.23 -18.54
C THR A 114 3.37 13.21 -20.03
N ASN A 115 3.86 12.07 -20.52
CA ASN A 115 4.18 11.90 -21.94
C ASN A 115 2.94 12.04 -22.84
N ALA A 116 1.80 11.52 -22.42
CA ALA A 116 0.54 11.69 -23.15
C ALA A 116 0.11 13.17 -23.24
N THR A 117 0.24 13.92 -22.14
CA THR A 117 -0.08 15.36 -22.09
C THR A 117 0.86 16.17 -23.00
N ASN A 118 2.15 15.84 -22.99
CA ASN A 118 3.14 16.48 -23.85
C ASN A 118 2.87 16.18 -25.33
N ALA A 119 2.53 14.93 -25.67
CA ALA A 119 2.18 14.53 -27.03
C ALA A 119 0.92 15.25 -27.54
N ALA A 120 -0.12 15.34 -26.71
CA ALA A 120 -1.34 16.08 -27.04
C ALA A 120 -1.06 17.57 -27.28
N SER A 121 -0.25 18.19 -26.41
CA SER A 121 0.15 19.60 -26.56
C SER A 121 0.98 19.83 -27.83
N GLY A 122 1.92 18.92 -28.13
CA GLY A 122 2.70 18.95 -29.36
C GLY A 122 1.82 18.84 -30.61
N ALA A 123 0.85 17.93 -30.60
CA ALA A 123 -0.11 17.77 -31.69
C ALA A 123 -0.99 19.02 -31.88
N ALA A 124 -1.50 19.60 -30.78
CA ALA A 124 -2.29 20.83 -30.83
C ALA A 124 -1.50 22.01 -31.40
N ASN A 125 -0.24 22.16 -30.98
CA ASN A 125 0.65 23.19 -31.50
C ASN A 125 0.95 22.99 -32.99
N ALA A 126 1.28 21.76 -33.41
CA ALA A 126 1.52 21.44 -34.81
C ALA A 126 0.29 21.72 -35.69
N ALA A 127 -0.91 21.35 -35.22
CA ALA A 127 -2.16 21.66 -35.90
C ALA A 127 -2.41 23.18 -36.01
N SER A 128 -2.20 23.93 -34.91
CA SER A 128 -2.33 25.39 -34.91
C SER A 128 -1.35 26.06 -35.87
N THR A 129 -0.08 25.64 -35.86
CA THR A 129 0.94 26.13 -36.80
C THR A 129 0.56 25.83 -38.24
N ALA A 130 0.11 24.61 -38.54
CA ALA A 130 -0.31 24.23 -39.88
C ALA A 130 -1.49 25.08 -40.36
N ILE A 131 -2.53 25.25 -39.54
CA ILE A 131 -3.69 26.09 -39.88
C ILE A 131 -3.28 27.56 -40.06
N ASN A 132 -2.45 28.10 -39.18
CA ASN A 132 -1.99 29.48 -39.30
C ASN A 132 -1.12 29.70 -40.55
N ALA A 133 -0.31 28.71 -40.95
CA ALA A 133 0.45 28.77 -42.20
C ALA A 133 -0.44 28.70 -43.45
N GLN A 134 -1.65 28.15 -43.34
CA GLN A 134 -2.62 28.09 -44.44
C GLN A 134 -3.54 29.31 -44.49
N LYS A 135 -3.58 30.16 -43.46
CA LYS A 135 -4.43 31.36 -43.46
C LYS A 135 -3.85 32.40 -44.42
N GLY A 136 -4.66 32.84 -45.37
CA GLY A 136 -4.30 33.92 -46.30
C GLY A 136 -3.32 33.53 -47.40
N THR A 137 -2.91 32.27 -47.50
CA THR A 137 -2.15 31.76 -48.65
C THR A 137 -3.08 31.45 -49.82
N PRO A 138 -2.63 31.61 -51.09
CA PRO A 138 -3.37 31.10 -52.23
C PRO A 138 -3.64 29.60 -52.08
N ASN A 139 -4.90 29.18 -52.32
CA ASN A 139 -5.38 27.81 -52.10
C ASN A 139 -5.31 27.31 -50.64
N GLY A 140 -5.17 28.23 -49.68
CA GLY A 140 -5.16 27.93 -48.25
C GLY A 140 -6.56 27.78 -47.65
N VAL A 141 -6.64 27.92 -46.32
CA VAL A 141 -7.89 27.83 -45.56
C VAL A 141 -8.51 29.21 -45.33
N VAL A 142 -9.84 29.27 -45.35
CA VAL A 142 -10.62 30.48 -45.11
C VAL A 142 -11.70 30.22 -44.07
N ALA A 143 -12.09 31.25 -43.32
CA ALA A 143 -13.23 31.17 -42.43
C ALA A 143 -14.53 31.20 -43.25
N ILE A 144 -15.47 30.32 -42.92
CA ILE A 144 -16.77 30.22 -43.58
C ILE A 144 -17.84 30.36 -42.50
N SER A 145 -18.90 31.09 -42.81
CA SER A 145 -20.05 31.26 -41.92
C SER A 145 -20.88 29.98 -41.84
N THR A 146 -21.81 29.93 -40.88
CA THR A 146 -22.78 28.82 -40.77
C THR A 146 -23.63 28.65 -42.04
N ASN A 147 -23.78 29.72 -42.84
CA ASN A 147 -24.52 29.71 -44.10
C ASN A 147 -23.66 29.34 -45.32
N GLY A 148 -22.36 29.06 -45.13
CA GLY A 148 -21.47 28.70 -46.21
C GLY A 148 -20.82 29.90 -46.94
N HIS A 149 -20.90 31.11 -46.39
CA HIS A 149 -20.31 32.31 -46.99
C HIS A 149 -18.89 32.58 -46.47
N LEU A 150 -18.02 33.15 -47.30
CA LEU A 150 -16.68 33.55 -46.87
C LEU A 150 -16.80 34.64 -45.79
N MET A 151 -16.05 34.49 -44.69
CA MET A 151 -15.98 35.48 -43.62
C MET A 151 -14.74 36.36 -43.78
N LEU A 152 -14.92 37.68 -43.79
CA LEU A 152 -13.85 38.67 -43.74
C LEU A 152 -14.11 39.62 -42.58
N ASP A 153 -13.23 39.58 -41.58
CA ASP A 153 -13.31 40.42 -40.36
C ASP A 153 -14.69 40.44 -39.68
N GLY A 154 -15.31 39.25 -39.58
CA GLY A 154 -16.63 39.10 -38.95
C GLY A 154 -17.82 39.43 -39.87
N GLN A 155 -17.59 39.77 -41.14
CA GLN A 155 -18.63 40.05 -42.13
C GLN A 155 -18.71 38.95 -43.19
N GLU A 156 -19.93 38.60 -43.60
CA GLU A 156 -20.17 37.64 -44.69
C GLU A 156 -19.97 38.31 -46.05
N LEU A 157 -19.13 37.70 -46.89
CA LEU A 157 -18.99 38.00 -48.31
C LEU A 157 -19.98 37.11 -49.10
N PHE A 158 -20.96 37.75 -49.73
CA PHE A 158 -22.00 37.08 -50.51
C PHE A 158 -21.60 36.80 -51.96
N GLY A 159 -20.56 37.48 -52.45
CA GLY A 159 -20.05 37.24 -53.79
C GLY A 159 -19.22 38.40 -54.32
N VAL A 160 -18.92 38.32 -55.61
CA VAL A 160 -18.20 39.36 -56.37
C VAL A 160 -19.03 39.71 -57.59
N GLN A 161 -19.27 40.99 -57.82
CA GLN A 161 -19.95 41.50 -59.01
C GLN A 161 -19.14 42.63 -59.62
N ASN A 162 -18.78 42.51 -60.90
CA ASN A 162 -17.99 43.50 -61.64
C ASN A 162 -16.67 43.89 -60.95
N GLY A 163 -16.02 42.95 -60.26
CA GLY A 163 -14.79 43.22 -59.50
C GLY A 163 -15.01 43.86 -58.12
N HIS A 164 -16.26 44.10 -57.72
CA HIS A 164 -16.61 44.61 -56.40
C HIS A 164 -17.08 43.47 -55.48
N LEU A 165 -16.60 43.50 -54.24
CA LEU A 165 -17.01 42.57 -53.19
C LEU A 165 -18.39 42.95 -52.65
N ILE A 166 -19.29 41.97 -52.48
CA ILE A 166 -20.63 42.17 -51.93
C ILE A 166 -20.66 41.73 -50.48
N PHE A 167 -20.80 42.70 -49.57
CA PHE A 167 -20.97 42.46 -48.14
C PHE A 167 -22.36 42.92 -47.68
N VAL A 168 -22.91 42.24 -46.67
CA VAL A 168 -24.02 42.76 -45.88
C VAL A 168 -23.43 43.31 -44.59
N LEU A 169 -23.54 44.62 -44.42
CA LEU A 169 -23.04 45.32 -43.24
C LEU A 169 -24.24 45.88 -42.47
N PRO A 170 -24.21 45.89 -41.13
CA PRO A 170 -25.17 46.65 -40.35
C PRO A 170 -25.06 48.12 -40.73
N LEU A 171 -26.21 48.77 -40.86
CA LEU A 171 -26.26 50.20 -41.14
C LEU A 171 -25.68 50.97 -39.95
N PRO A 172 -24.84 51.99 -40.20
CA PRO A 172 -24.28 52.81 -39.13
C PRO A 172 -25.39 53.47 -38.30
N THR A 173 -25.28 53.39 -36.99
CA THR A 173 -26.19 54.06 -36.04
C THR A 173 -25.65 55.41 -35.55
N SER A 174 -24.42 55.75 -35.92
CA SER A 174 -23.71 56.97 -35.55
C SER A 174 -22.85 57.46 -36.71
N ASP A 175 -22.42 58.71 -36.63
CA ASP A 175 -21.51 59.31 -37.61
C ASP A 175 -20.26 58.41 -37.81
N PRO A 176 -19.93 58.03 -39.07
CA PRO A 176 -18.77 57.18 -39.37
C PRO A 176 -17.41 57.87 -39.18
N GLY A 177 -17.39 59.18 -38.90
CA GLY A 177 -16.16 59.93 -38.64
C GLY A 177 -15.31 60.21 -39.88
N VAL A 178 -15.93 60.21 -41.07
CA VAL A 178 -15.26 60.48 -42.34
C VAL A 178 -15.84 61.77 -42.89
N ALA A 179 -15.13 62.89 -42.69
CA ALA A 179 -15.62 64.21 -43.04
C ALA A 179 -16.21 64.28 -44.47
N ASN A 180 -17.42 64.81 -44.57
CA ASN A 180 -18.24 64.93 -45.79
C ASN A 180 -18.70 63.61 -46.42
N ALA A 181 -18.49 62.46 -45.77
CA ALA A 181 -19.03 61.19 -46.25
C ALA A 181 -20.56 61.16 -46.10
N TRP A 182 -21.25 60.78 -47.18
CA TRP A 182 -22.67 60.51 -47.13
C TRP A 182 -22.89 59.13 -46.53
N TRP A 183 -23.72 59.04 -45.49
CA TRP A 183 -24.04 57.78 -44.84
C TRP A 183 -25.54 57.64 -44.61
N ASN A 184 -26.02 56.39 -44.59
CA ASN A 184 -27.43 56.06 -44.44
C ASN A 184 -27.59 55.10 -43.28
N ASN A 185 -28.56 55.36 -42.40
CA ASN A 185 -28.87 54.52 -41.23
C ASN A 185 -30.11 53.62 -41.42
N GLY A 186 -30.66 53.53 -42.64
CA GLY A 186 -31.85 52.75 -42.97
C GLY A 186 -33.15 53.53 -43.06
N GLY A 187 -33.12 54.84 -42.78
CA GLY A 187 -34.28 55.72 -42.93
C GLY A 187 -33.93 57.14 -43.42
N THR A 188 -32.72 57.61 -43.12
CA THR A 188 -32.28 58.98 -43.43
C THR A 188 -30.83 58.98 -43.94
N ILE A 189 -30.54 59.87 -44.90
CA ILE A 189 -29.19 60.14 -45.40
C ILE A 189 -28.60 61.32 -44.61
N TYR A 190 -27.39 61.16 -44.09
CA TYR A 190 -26.62 62.15 -43.34
C TYR A 190 -25.31 62.47 -44.06
N ILE A 191 -24.74 63.64 -43.77
CA ILE A 191 -23.37 64.01 -44.15
C ILE A 191 -22.53 64.05 -42.88
N SER A 192 -21.53 63.18 -42.82
CA SER A 192 -20.58 63.08 -41.69
C SER A 192 -19.80 64.38 -41.50
N GLN A 193 -19.62 64.82 -40.26
CA GLN A 193 -18.83 66.01 -39.93
C GLN A 193 -17.34 65.72 -39.69
N GLY A 194 -16.96 64.43 -39.65
CA GLY A 194 -15.60 64.00 -39.26
C GLY A 194 -15.50 63.71 -37.77
#